data_AF-A0A2U1VSB6-F1
#
_entry.id   AF-A0A2U1VSB6-F1
#
_cell.length_a   1.000
_cell.length_b   1.000
_cell.length_c   1.000
_cell.angle_alpha   90.00
_cell.angle_beta   90.00
_cell.angle_gamma   90.00
#
_symmetry.space_group_name_H-M   'P 1'
#
loop_
_entity.id
_entity.type
_entity.pdbx_description
1 polymer ?
#
loop_
_entity_poly.entity_id
_entity_poly.type
_entity_poly.pdbx_seq_one_letter_code
_entity_poly.pdbx_strand_id
1 'polypeptide(L)'
;MWLDRCDRALGRVIDGGRWLALAVAALLFLQWPLRDLVQAYSREANDLAQWIFALYVCMAVPQATRAGSHLATDAFARRLSPAARARIGAAATLLAILPWTLFILIAGWPTASRSVVQLEAFPDTFNPGYFVVKAGACVLALLMLLQALIDLAKGAE
;
A
#
# COMPACT_ATOMS: atom_id res chain seq x y z
N MET A 1 10.09 20.08 -13.63
CA MET A 1 9.61 19.44 -14.87
C MET A 1 9.69 17.90 -14.85
N TRP A 2 10.86 17.27 -14.59
CA TRP A 2 10.95 15.79 -14.52
C TRP A 2 10.30 15.22 -13.25
N LEU A 3 10.59 15.81 -12.08
CA LEU A 3 9.96 15.42 -10.80
C LEU A 3 8.43 15.50 -10.86
N ASP A 4 7.88 16.56 -11.46
CA ASP A 4 6.43 16.72 -11.60
C ASP A 4 5.80 15.67 -12.53
N ARG A 5 6.55 15.15 -13.51
CA ARG A 5 6.09 14.06 -14.37
C ARG A 5 6.09 12.74 -13.61
N CYS A 6 7.16 12.46 -12.85
CA CYS A 6 7.24 11.28 -12.00
C CYS A 6 6.11 11.27 -10.96
N ASP A 7 5.90 12.40 -10.29
CA ASP A 7 4.86 12.62 -9.30
C ASP A 7 3.45 12.38 -9.88
N ARG A 8 3.16 12.95 -11.06
CA ARG A 8 1.88 12.72 -11.75
C ARG A 8 1.72 11.28 -12.23
N ALA A 9 2.78 10.64 -12.72
CA ALA A 9 2.73 9.25 -13.16
C ALA A 9 2.43 8.32 -11.97
N LEU A 10 3.12 8.54 -10.84
CA LEU A 10 2.91 7.84 -9.58
C LEU A 10 1.46 8.01 -9.09
N GLY A 11 0.96 9.25 -9.09
CA GLY A 11 -0.43 9.55 -8.74
C GLY A 11 -1.45 8.80 -9.60
N ARG A 12 -1.28 8.77 -10.93
CA ARG A 12 -2.21 8.04 -11.81
C ARG A 12 -2.23 6.54 -11.59
N VAL A 13 -1.06 5.93 -11.38
CA VAL A 13 -0.96 4.48 -11.09
C VAL A 13 -1.71 4.17 -9.80
N ILE A 14 -1.49 4.98 -8.77
CA ILE A 14 -2.14 4.86 -7.47
C ILE A 14 -3.66 5.06 -7.57
N ASP A 15 -4.13 6.08 -8.30
CA ASP A 15 -5.55 6.41 -8.41
C ASP A 15 -6.39 5.28 -9.04
N GLY A 16 -5.78 4.46 -9.90
CA GLY A 16 -6.42 3.28 -10.48
C GLY A 16 -6.86 2.25 -9.43
N GLY A 17 -6.17 2.20 -8.28
CA GLY A 17 -6.41 1.24 -7.21
C GLY A 17 -7.77 1.37 -6.52
N ARG A 18 -8.46 2.52 -6.65
CA ARG A 18 -9.75 2.77 -5.99
C ARG A 18 -10.82 1.73 -6.31
N TRP A 19 -10.78 1.14 -7.51
CA TRP A 19 -11.76 0.15 -7.95
C TRP A 19 -11.50 -1.23 -7.33
N LEU A 20 -10.27 -1.50 -6.89
CA LEU A 20 -9.93 -2.75 -6.22
C LEU A 20 -10.65 -2.90 -4.88
N ALA A 21 -10.98 -1.79 -4.20
CA ALA A 21 -11.77 -1.83 -2.97
C ALA A 21 -13.14 -2.50 -3.19
N LEU A 22 -13.81 -2.21 -4.33
CA LEU A 22 -15.08 -2.84 -4.66
C LEU A 22 -14.90 -4.33 -4.94
N ALA A 23 -13.83 -4.71 -5.64
CA ALA A 23 -13.52 -6.12 -5.89
C ALA A 23 -13.25 -6.88 -4.59
N VAL A 24 -12.46 -6.31 -3.66
CA VAL A 24 -12.22 -6.92 -2.34
C VAL A 24 -13.53 -7.04 -1.57
N ALA A 25 -14.33 -5.97 -1.49
CA ALA A 25 -15.61 -5.98 -0.78
C ALA A 25 -16.55 -7.06 -1.35
N ALA A 26 -16.64 -7.17 -2.67
CA ALA A 26 -17.43 -8.19 -3.33
C ALA A 26 -16.93 -9.60 -3.01
N LEU A 27 -15.62 -9.86 -3.07
CA LEU A 27 -15.05 -11.18 -2.78
C LEU A 27 -15.23 -11.57 -1.30
N LEU A 28 -15.00 -10.65 -0.37
CA LEU A 28 -15.22 -10.89 1.05
C LEU A 28 -16.69 -11.16 1.36
N PHE A 29 -17.60 -10.40 0.73
CA PHE A 29 -19.04 -10.67 0.83
C PHE A 29 -19.39 -12.05 0.27
N LEU A 30 -18.83 -12.40 -0.88
CA LEU A 30 -19.11 -13.64 -1.61
C LEU A 30 -18.59 -14.89 -0.87
N GLN A 31 -17.66 -14.76 0.09
CA GLN A 31 -17.23 -15.89 0.91
C GLN A 31 -18.37 -16.54 1.66
N TRP A 32 -19.26 -15.76 2.28
CA TRP A 32 -20.40 -16.30 3.02
C TRP A 32 -21.35 -17.16 2.15
N PRO A 33 -21.92 -16.64 1.04
CA PRO A 33 -22.83 -17.43 0.21
C PRO A 33 -22.10 -18.58 -0.52
N LEU A 34 -20.83 -18.42 -0.90
CA LEU A 34 -20.05 -19.52 -1.48
C LEU A 34 -19.83 -20.65 -0.49
N ARG A 35 -19.58 -20.31 0.78
CA ARG A 35 -19.42 -21.30 1.84
C ARG A 35 -20.74 -21.96 2.19
N ASP A 36 -21.79 -21.19 2.47
CA ASP A 36 -22.99 -21.70 3.14
C ASP A 36 -24.09 -22.14 2.16
N LEU A 37 -24.17 -21.54 0.97
CA LEU A 37 -25.18 -21.89 -0.04
C LEU A 37 -24.60 -22.79 -1.14
N VAL A 38 -23.46 -22.41 -1.72
CA VAL A 38 -22.83 -23.13 -2.84
C VAL A 38 -21.96 -24.28 -2.36
N GLN A 39 -21.42 -24.20 -1.14
CA GLN A 39 -20.50 -25.18 -0.54
C GLN A 39 -19.22 -25.39 -1.38
N ALA A 40 -18.79 -24.38 -2.13
CA ALA A 40 -17.60 -24.43 -2.99
C ALA A 40 -17.00 -23.02 -3.19
N TYR A 41 -15.74 -22.94 -3.60
CA TYR A 41 -15.05 -21.70 -4.00
C TYR A 41 -14.84 -20.62 -2.93
N SER A 42 -15.32 -20.81 -1.70
CA SER A 42 -15.15 -19.82 -0.62
C SER A 42 -13.69 -19.57 -0.27
N ARG A 43 -12.81 -20.57 -0.41
CA ARG A 43 -11.38 -20.47 -0.10
C ARG A 43 -10.64 -19.72 -1.20
N GLU A 44 -10.96 -20.02 -2.44
CA GLU A 44 -10.45 -19.39 -3.65
C GLU A 44 -10.86 -17.92 -3.71
N ALA A 45 -12.09 -17.59 -3.31
CA ALA A 45 -12.54 -16.21 -3.14
C ALA A 45 -11.74 -15.47 -2.05
N ASN A 46 -11.32 -16.16 -0.99
CA ASN A 46 -10.47 -15.58 0.06
C ASN A 46 -9.04 -15.34 -0.43
N ASP A 47 -8.43 -16.34 -1.06
CA ASP A 47 -7.09 -16.25 -1.63
C ASP A 47 -6.99 -15.10 -2.65
N LEU A 48 -7.98 -15.00 -3.55
CA LEU A 48 -8.06 -13.90 -4.52
C LEU A 48 -8.31 -12.56 -3.83
N ALA A 49 -9.14 -12.51 -2.78
CA ALA A 49 -9.35 -11.28 -2.01
C ALA A 49 -8.04 -10.82 -1.37
N GLN A 50 -7.21 -11.74 -0.86
CA GLN A 50 -5.90 -11.40 -0.28
C GLN A 50 -4.94 -10.81 -1.31
N TRP A 51 -4.92 -11.32 -2.56
CA TRP A 51 -4.12 -10.71 -3.64
C TRP A 51 -4.57 -9.30 -3.96
N ILE A 52 -5.87 -9.14 -4.23
CA ILE A 52 -6.44 -7.85 -4.63
C ILE A 52 -6.31 -6.86 -3.48
N PHE A 53 -6.48 -7.30 -2.23
CA PHE A 53 -6.28 -6.47 -1.05
C PHE A 53 -4.82 -6.03 -0.91
N ALA A 54 -3.85 -6.93 -1.10
CA ALA A 54 -2.43 -6.56 -1.06
C ALA A 54 -2.12 -5.48 -2.12
N LEU A 55 -2.59 -5.67 -3.35
CA LEU A 55 -2.43 -4.68 -4.43
C LEU A 55 -3.15 -3.36 -4.12
N TYR A 56 -4.38 -3.44 -3.61
CA TYR A 56 -5.16 -2.28 -3.18
C TYR A 56 -4.39 -1.47 -2.14
N VAL A 57 -3.86 -2.11 -1.09
CA VAL A 57 -3.10 -1.43 -0.04
C VAL A 57 -1.83 -0.79 -0.58
N CYS A 58 -1.14 -1.44 -1.53
CA CYS A 58 0.03 -0.86 -2.20
C CYS A 58 -0.26 0.50 -2.86
N MET A 59 -1.49 0.69 -3.35
CA MET A 59 -1.92 1.92 -4.00
C MET A 59 -2.58 2.89 -3.01
N ALA A 60 -3.52 2.40 -2.21
CA ALA A 60 -4.35 3.22 -1.32
C ALA A 60 -3.55 3.91 -0.22
N VAL A 61 -2.53 3.25 0.34
CA VAL A 61 -1.72 3.87 1.42
C VAL A 61 -0.92 5.07 0.91
N PRO A 62 -0.11 4.96 -0.17
CA PRO A 62 0.51 6.13 -0.78
C PRO A 62 -0.50 7.20 -1.21
N GLN A 63 -1.68 6.81 -1.71
CA GLN A 63 -2.73 7.77 -2.07
C GLN A 63 -3.20 8.58 -0.86
N ALA A 64 -3.50 7.91 0.24
CA ALA A 64 -3.97 8.51 1.47
C ALA A 64 -2.92 9.45 2.06
N THR A 65 -1.64 9.05 2.02
CA THR A 65 -0.52 9.90 2.43
C THR A 65 -0.42 11.15 1.57
N ARG A 66 -0.53 11.03 0.23
CA ARG A 66 -0.51 12.17 -0.70
C ARG A 66 -1.70 13.11 -0.54
N ALA A 67 -2.88 12.57 -0.29
CA ALA A 67 -4.10 13.35 -0.08
C ALA A 67 -4.13 14.03 1.30
N GLY A 68 -3.18 13.71 2.18
CA GLY A 68 -3.17 14.18 3.56
C GLY A 68 -4.37 13.66 4.35
N SER A 69 -5.01 12.55 3.96
CA SER A 69 -6.31 12.15 4.52
C SER A 69 -6.28 11.61 5.96
N HIS A 70 -5.24 11.91 6.73
CA HIS A 70 -5.13 11.53 8.13
C HIS A 70 -5.94 12.49 9.00
N LEU A 71 -7.23 12.17 9.16
CA LEU A 71 -8.25 13.01 9.81
C LEU A 71 -7.81 13.64 11.14
N ALA A 72 -7.07 12.89 11.97
CA ALA A 72 -6.58 13.37 13.27
C ALA A 72 -5.40 14.33 13.13
N THR A 73 -4.37 13.97 12.37
CA THR A 73 -3.18 14.81 12.15
C THR A 73 -3.55 16.10 11.43
N ASP A 74 -4.52 16.07 10.52
CA ASP A 74 -5.05 17.26 9.84
C ASP A 74 -5.72 18.25 10.78
N ALA A 75 -6.49 17.76 11.76
CA ALA A 75 -7.15 18.63 12.73
C ALA A 75 -6.14 19.38 13.63
N PHE A 76 -5.04 18.72 13.99
CA PHE A 76 -3.93 19.33 14.71
C PHE A 76 -3.08 20.24 13.81
N ALA A 77 -2.79 19.80 12.58
CA ALA A 77 -1.99 20.54 11.62
C ALA A 77 -2.62 21.87 11.20
N ARG A 78 -3.96 21.97 11.19
CA ARG A 78 -4.69 23.23 10.96
C ARG A 78 -4.43 24.31 12.02
N ARG A 79 -3.97 23.93 13.22
CA ARG A 79 -3.64 24.89 14.30
C ARG A 79 -2.21 25.42 14.23
N LEU A 80 -1.37 24.83 13.39
CA LEU A 80 0.03 25.20 13.21
C LEU A 80 0.18 26.28 12.13
N SER A 81 1.20 27.12 12.27
CA SER A 81 1.56 28.04 11.18
C SER A 81 2.05 27.25 9.96
N PRO A 82 1.91 27.80 8.73
CA PRO A 82 2.34 27.11 7.52
C PRO A 82 3.80 26.64 7.58
N ALA A 83 4.70 27.48 8.10
CA ALA A 83 6.11 27.14 8.27
C ALA A 83 6.35 26.01 9.29
N ALA A 84 5.58 25.97 10.38
CA ALA A 84 5.68 24.90 11.36
C ALA A 84 5.16 23.58 10.79
N ARG A 85 4.05 23.61 10.04
CA ARG A 85 3.48 22.45 9.36
C ARG A 85 4.46 21.84 8.36
N ALA A 86 5.07 22.67 7.50
CA ALA A 86 6.08 22.24 6.54
C ALA A 86 7.29 21.57 7.21
N ARG A 87 7.82 22.18 8.29
CA ARG A 87 8.96 21.62 9.04
C ARG A 87 8.62 20.29 9.72
N ILE A 88 7.44 20.20 10.34
CA ILE A 88 6.98 18.96 10.98
C ILE A 88 6.74 17.87 9.94
N GLY A 89 6.15 18.21 8.78
CA GLY A 89 5.99 17.29 7.66
C GLY A 89 7.34 16.74 7.18
N ALA A 90 8.31 17.62 6.91
CA ALA A 90 9.66 17.21 6.51
C ALA A 90 10.35 16.34 7.56
N ALA A 91 10.23 16.70 8.84
CA ALA A 91 10.78 15.91 9.95
C ALA A 91 10.10 14.53 10.06
N ALA A 92 8.78 14.45 9.93
CA ALA A 92 8.05 13.18 9.95
C ALA A 92 8.46 12.29 8.77
N THR A 93 8.63 12.86 7.57
CA THR A 93 9.11 12.12 6.41
C THR A 93 10.53 11.60 6.62
N LEU A 94 11.44 12.42 7.12
CA LEU A 94 12.84 12.06 7.31
C LEU A 94 13.06 11.08 8.47
N LEU A 95 12.35 11.24 9.58
CA LEU A 95 12.59 10.50 10.83
C LEU A 95 11.67 9.29 10.99
N ALA A 96 10.52 9.24 10.31
CA ALA A 96 9.60 8.12 10.39
C ALA A 96 9.45 7.40 9.06
N ILE A 97 9.00 8.07 8.00
CA ILE A 97 8.64 7.40 6.74
C ILE A 97 9.88 6.79 6.06
N LEU A 98 10.94 7.57 5.88
CA LEU A 98 12.14 7.13 5.18
C LEU A 98 12.85 5.96 5.88
N PRO A 99 13.17 6.00 7.19
CA PRO A 99 13.82 4.87 7.85
C PRO A 99 12.92 3.64 7.91
N TRP A 100 11.60 3.82 8.09
CA TRP A 100 10.67 2.70 8.18
C TRP A 100 10.49 1.98 6.84
N THR A 101 10.34 2.74 5.74
CA THR A 101 10.23 2.16 4.40
C THR A 101 11.51 1.44 3.98
N LEU A 102 12.68 2.01 4.30
CA LEU A 102 13.97 1.33 4.11
C LEU A 102 14.08 0.06 4.95
N PHE A 103 13.68 0.09 6.22
CA PHE A 103 13.69 -1.07 7.09
C PHE A 103 12.82 -2.20 6.52
N ILE A 104 11.57 -1.89 6.11
CA ILE A 104 10.68 -2.89 5.49
C ILE A 104 11.31 -3.49 4.24
N LEU A 105 11.93 -2.68 3.38
CA LEU A 105 12.59 -3.17 2.17
C LEU A 105 13.77 -4.08 2.52
N ILE A 106 14.68 -3.64 3.39
CA ILE A 106 15.90 -4.40 3.74
C ILE A 106 15.54 -5.70 4.47
N ALA A 107 14.69 -5.62 5.50
CA ALA A 107 14.32 -6.77 6.32
C ALA A 107 13.33 -7.70 5.60
N GLY A 108 12.41 -7.15 4.80
CA GLY A 108 11.38 -7.90 4.09
C GLY A 108 11.86 -8.53 2.78
N TRP A 109 12.87 -7.96 2.11
CA TRP A 109 13.33 -8.41 0.80
C TRP A 109 13.76 -9.88 0.75
N PRO A 110 14.56 -10.42 1.70
CA PRO A 110 14.95 -11.83 1.66
C PRO A 110 13.74 -12.77 1.71
N THR A 111 12.71 -12.40 2.47
CA THR A 111 11.48 -13.20 2.61
C THR A 111 10.62 -13.09 1.36
N ALA A 112 10.41 -11.89 0.83
CA ALA A 112 9.62 -11.67 -0.37
C ALA A 112 10.27 -12.27 -1.62
N SER A 113 11.57 -12.07 -1.82
CA SER A 113 12.30 -12.62 -2.96
C SER A 113 12.28 -14.16 -2.97
N ARG A 114 12.53 -14.80 -1.83
CA ARG A 114 12.44 -16.27 -1.71
C ARG A 114 11.03 -16.77 -1.99
N SER A 115 10.02 -16.09 -1.45
CA SER A 115 8.61 -16.41 -1.69
C SER A 115 8.26 -16.39 -3.17
N VAL A 116 8.71 -15.37 -3.91
CA VAL A 116 8.50 -15.24 -5.36
C VAL A 116 9.21 -16.36 -6.11
N VAL A 117 10.48 -16.63 -5.80
CA VAL A 117 11.25 -17.71 -6.45
C VAL A 117 10.62 -19.08 -6.20
N GLN A 118 10.06 -19.31 -5.02
CA GLN A 118 9.42 -20.56 -4.64
C GLN A 118 7.95 -20.65 -5.11
N LEU A 119 7.42 -19.58 -5.71
CA LEU A 119 6.00 -19.46 -6.05
C LEU A 119 5.10 -19.85 -4.87
N GLU A 120 5.42 -19.28 -3.70
CA GLU A 120 4.84 -19.70 -2.41
C GLU A 120 3.31 -19.79 -2.48
N ALA A 121 2.81 -20.92 -2.00
CA ALA A 121 1.39 -21.22 -1.92
C ALA A 121 0.79 -20.75 -0.59
N PHE A 122 -0.53 -20.56 -0.57
CA PHE A 122 -1.26 -20.28 0.65
C PHE A 122 -1.17 -21.47 1.62
N PRO A 123 -0.92 -21.23 2.92
CA PRO A 123 -0.72 -22.30 3.89
C PRO A 123 -1.98 -23.16 4.12
N ASP A 124 -3.17 -22.54 4.02
CA ASP A 124 -4.44 -23.21 4.34
C ASP A 124 -5.06 -23.93 3.13
N THR A 125 -4.81 -23.43 1.92
CA THR A 125 -5.45 -23.91 0.68
C THR A 125 -4.49 -24.62 -0.26
N PHE A 126 -3.19 -24.42 -0.09
CA PHE A 126 -2.12 -24.83 -1.01
C PHE A 126 -2.26 -24.28 -2.42
N ASN A 127 -3.14 -23.29 -2.63
CA ASN A 127 -3.24 -22.58 -3.90
C ASN A 127 -1.96 -21.75 -4.12
N PRO A 128 -1.42 -21.69 -5.35
CA PRO A 128 -0.25 -20.86 -5.63
C PRO A 128 -0.57 -19.38 -5.40
N GLY A 129 0.44 -18.54 -5.20
CA GLY A 129 0.30 -17.08 -5.30
C GLY A 129 0.33 -16.30 -3.99
N TYR A 130 0.57 -16.93 -2.85
CA TYR A 130 0.79 -16.21 -1.59
C TYR A 130 1.98 -15.24 -1.67
N PHE A 131 2.95 -15.53 -2.53
CA PHE A 131 4.06 -14.61 -2.83
C PHE A 131 3.62 -13.22 -3.29
N VAL A 132 2.44 -13.07 -3.89
CA VAL A 132 1.89 -11.76 -4.30
C VAL A 132 1.69 -10.86 -3.08
N VAL A 133 1.26 -11.42 -1.95
CA VAL A 133 1.03 -10.67 -0.71
C VAL A 133 2.36 -10.15 -0.16
N LYS A 134 3.38 -11.01 -0.09
CA LYS A 134 4.72 -10.63 0.40
C LYS A 134 5.43 -9.66 -0.54
N ALA A 135 5.34 -9.88 -1.85
CA ALA A 135 5.85 -8.95 -2.85
C ALA A 135 5.12 -7.59 -2.75
N GLY A 136 3.80 -7.60 -2.53
CA GLY A 136 2.99 -6.41 -2.30
C GLY A 136 3.53 -5.57 -1.14
N ALA A 137 3.88 -6.18 -0.01
CA ALA A 137 4.48 -5.43 1.11
C ALA A 137 5.78 -4.69 0.71
N CYS A 138 6.65 -5.31 -0.09
CA CYS A 138 7.84 -4.66 -0.62
C CYS A 138 7.50 -3.55 -1.64
N VAL A 139 6.51 -3.78 -2.52
CA VAL A 139 6.04 -2.78 -3.48
C VAL A 139 5.47 -1.55 -2.76
N LEU A 140 4.63 -1.75 -1.74
CA LEU A 140 4.13 -0.67 -0.90
C LEU A 140 5.27 0.15 -0.29
N ALA A 141 6.25 -0.52 0.33
CA ALA A 141 7.38 0.16 0.94
C ALA A 141 8.21 0.94 -0.08
N LEU A 142 8.40 0.39 -1.28
CA LEU A 142 9.08 1.07 -2.39
C LEU A 142 8.30 2.31 -2.86
N LEU A 143 6.99 2.21 -3.05
CA LEU A 143 6.15 3.34 -3.46
C LEU A 143 6.16 4.45 -2.42
N MET A 144 6.07 4.09 -1.13
CA MET A 144 6.17 5.04 -0.02
C MET A 144 7.55 5.71 0.06
N LEU A 145 8.63 4.96 -0.18
CA LEU A 145 9.99 5.51 -0.22
C LEU A 145 10.14 6.51 -1.37
N LEU A 146 9.69 6.14 -2.57
CA LEU A 146 9.74 7.01 -3.75
C LEU A 146 8.91 8.28 -3.52
N GLN A 147 7.72 8.16 -2.93
CA GLN A 147 6.88 9.30 -2.56
C GLN A 147 7.61 10.22 -1.58
N ALA A 148 8.17 9.67 -0.50
CA ALA A 148 8.89 10.43 0.51
C ALA A 148 10.09 11.20 -0.07
N LEU A 149 10.85 10.57 -0.98
CA LEU A 149 11.98 11.21 -1.66
C LEU A 149 11.52 12.35 -2.57
N ILE A 150 10.40 12.18 -3.30
CA ILE A 150 9.83 13.24 -4.14
C ILE A 150 9.37 14.42 -3.28
N ASP A 151 8.68 14.16 -2.17
CA ASP A 151 8.16 15.21 -1.28
C ASP A 151 9.29 16.00 -0.62
N LEU A 152 10.36 15.33 -0.17
CA LEU A 152 11.56 15.99 0.35
C LEU A 152 12.27 16.82 -0.72
N ALA A 153 12.37 16.32 -1.96
CA ALA A 153 13.04 17.00 -3.06
C ALA A 153 12.28 18.23 -3.57
N LYS A 154 10.94 18.22 -3.52
CA LYS A 154 10.10 19.37 -3.88
C LYS A 154 10.05 20.43 -2.77
N GLY A 155 10.46 20.08 -1.55
CA GLY A 155 10.24 20.87 -0.35
C GLY A 155 8.81 20.67 0.12
N ALA A 156 8.62 20.33 1.40
CA ALA A 156 7.29 20.16 1.97
C ALA A 156 6.51 21.50 1.88
N GLU A 157 5.63 21.63 0.88
CA GLU A 157 4.68 22.75 0.75
C GLU A 157 3.52 22.65 1.77
#